data_AF-A0A812NMH8-F1
#
_entry.id   AF-A0A812NMH8-F1
#
_cell.length_a   1.000
_cell.length_b   1.000
_cell.length_c   1.000
_cell.angle_alpha   90.00
_cell.angle_beta   90.00
_cell.angle_gamma   90.00
#
_symmetry.space_group_name_H-M   'P 1'
#
loop_
_entity.id
_entity.type
_entity.pdbx_description
1 polymer ?
#
loop_
_entity_poly.entity_id
_entity_poly.type
_entity_poly.pdbx_seq_one_letter_code
_entity_poly.pdbx_strand_id
1 'polypeptide(L)'
;MPACEVMPQEDGAAQADADGMKDMSQKMPTLGNRIMVLKEGWVALILSGTKTMELRSQPAKTGPIWIGFEGRVYAHAEISDCRQMSQEIYEETRAQHRHMGRMKQGDSLYGLVLTNLVQLAHPIDYYQKPATVLWENFRTGPDEKLPHRRASKRAQEMRALQDAREDDETSEIDESPGCKNTEEEDRRGKDGGDATRPSTEREPQELGCDYTLQEEVRQFVRAVMYRELEQEQLAWWQDSLKERCRYHRFPCRTWFELVYTWRPAIHSPEPRPNEKAERPQPQEVLAESFSHPRGPQPQHAPTYSIPCYIPVLLSYEHNGSSAQKPGTHIHRV
;
A
#
# COMPACT_ATOMS: atom_id res chain seq x y z
N MET A 1 -2.08 -56.05 45.42
CA MET A 1 -2.88 -54.83 45.63
C MET A 1 -1.94 -53.74 46.11
N PRO A 2 -1.63 -52.71 45.30
CA PRO A 2 -0.72 -51.66 45.72
C PRO A 2 -1.46 -50.56 46.48
N ALA A 3 -0.78 -50.02 47.48
CA ALA A 3 -1.27 -49.04 48.45
C ALA A 3 -1.54 -47.68 47.79
N CYS A 4 -2.63 -47.05 48.22
CA CYS A 4 -2.96 -45.66 47.90
C CYS A 4 -1.97 -44.73 48.63
N GLU A 5 -1.12 -44.07 47.84
CA GLU A 5 -0.21 -43.04 48.30
C GLU A 5 -0.96 -41.70 48.29
N VAL A 6 -1.23 -41.18 49.49
CA VAL A 6 -1.91 -39.90 49.72
C VAL A 6 -0.89 -38.79 49.52
N MET A 7 -1.05 -38.00 48.45
CA MET A 7 -0.23 -36.80 48.23
C MET A 7 -0.80 -35.61 49.02
N PRO A 8 0.07 -34.74 49.58
CA PRO A 8 -0.35 -33.57 50.33
C PRO A 8 -0.90 -32.50 49.38
N GLN A 9 -2.03 -31.93 49.79
CA GLN A 9 -2.75 -30.87 49.11
C GLN A 9 -2.09 -29.54 49.49
N GLU A 10 -1.33 -28.94 48.58
CA GLU A 10 -0.76 -27.60 48.76
C GLU A 10 -1.80 -26.54 48.38
N ASP A 11 -2.53 -26.03 49.38
CA ASP A 11 -3.37 -24.84 49.27
C ASP A 11 -2.50 -23.57 49.22
N GLY A 12 -1.78 -23.41 48.10
CA GLY A 12 -1.02 -22.20 47.78
C GLY A 12 -1.90 -21.18 47.08
N ALA A 13 -2.60 -20.35 47.84
CA ALA A 13 -3.38 -19.21 47.35
C ALA A 13 -2.47 -18.18 46.65
N ALA A 14 -2.25 -18.35 45.34
CA ALA A 14 -1.65 -17.35 44.47
C ALA A 14 -2.69 -16.25 44.20
N GLN A 15 -2.75 -15.29 45.13
CA GLN A 15 -3.52 -14.06 44.99
C GLN A 15 -2.72 -13.08 44.11
N ALA A 16 -2.65 -13.38 42.82
CA ALA A 16 -2.03 -12.55 41.80
C ALA A 16 -3.03 -11.46 41.35
N ASP A 17 -2.81 -10.24 41.83
CA ASP A 17 -3.06 -8.94 41.18
C ASP A 17 -4.01 -8.94 39.96
N ALA A 18 -5.31 -9.13 40.22
CA ALA A 18 -6.37 -9.05 39.20
C ALA A 18 -6.76 -7.61 38.81
N ASP A 19 -6.05 -6.59 39.32
CA ASP A 19 -6.44 -5.17 39.17
C ASP A 19 -5.72 -4.43 38.02
N GLY A 20 -4.80 -5.10 37.30
CA GLY A 20 -4.03 -4.49 36.20
C GLY A 20 -4.65 -4.59 34.80
N MET A 21 -5.73 -5.37 34.62
CA MET A 21 -6.25 -5.74 33.29
C MET A 21 -7.44 -4.91 32.80
N LYS A 22 -7.93 -3.93 33.57
CA LYS A 22 -9.28 -3.38 33.40
C LYS A 22 -9.46 -2.18 32.47
N ASP A 23 -8.43 -1.63 31.82
CA ASP A 23 -8.64 -0.46 30.94
C ASP A 23 -7.74 -0.44 29.70
N MET A 24 -7.83 -1.50 28.90
CA MET A 24 -7.25 -1.54 27.55
C MET A 24 -8.33 -1.41 26.46
N SER A 25 -9.60 -1.33 26.83
CA SER A 25 -10.75 -1.42 25.91
C SER A 25 -10.88 -0.25 24.95
N GLN A 26 -10.12 0.84 25.07
CA GLN A 26 -10.18 1.95 24.10
C GLN A 26 -9.02 2.96 24.21
N LYS A 27 -7.77 2.50 24.38
CA LYS A 27 -6.65 3.46 24.35
C LYS A 27 -6.50 4.02 22.95
N MET A 28 -6.94 5.24 22.69
CA MET A 28 -6.65 5.93 21.42
C MET A 28 -5.13 6.04 21.20
N PRO A 29 -4.65 5.99 19.95
CA PRO A 29 -3.24 6.20 19.65
C PRO A 29 -2.80 7.59 20.11
N THR A 30 -1.71 7.66 20.87
CA THR A 30 -1.11 8.94 21.27
C THR A 30 0.00 9.34 20.30
N LEU A 31 0.29 10.64 20.23
CA LEU A 31 1.36 11.18 19.38
C LEU A 31 2.69 10.46 19.60
N GLY A 32 3.31 10.03 18.51
CA GLY A 32 4.57 9.30 18.54
C GLY A 32 4.46 7.79 18.77
N ASN A 33 3.25 7.23 18.96
CA ASN A 33 3.07 5.78 18.96
C ASN A 33 3.44 5.18 17.60
N ARG A 34 3.99 3.96 17.61
CA ARG A 34 4.44 3.28 16.38
C ARG A 34 3.25 2.67 15.65
N ILE A 35 3.17 2.93 14.35
CA ILE A 35 2.23 2.31 13.42
C ILE A 35 3.01 1.41 12.47
N MET A 36 2.61 0.14 12.42
CA MET A 36 3.01 -0.79 11.37
C MET A 36 2.07 -0.60 10.17
N VAL A 37 2.61 -0.05 9.08
CA VAL A 37 1.85 0.16 7.85
C VAL A 37 1.92 -1.11 7.00
N LEU A 38 0.74 -1.61 6.62
CA LEU A 38 0.55 -2.86 5.89
C LEU A 38 -0.33 -2.63 4.66
N LYS A 39 -0.38 -3.61 3.75
CA LYS A 39 -1.35 -3.59 2.63
C LYS A 39 -2.72 -4.05 3.15
N GLU A 40 -3.80 -3.60 2.50
CA GLU A 40 -5.19 -3.94 2.83
C GLU A 40 -5.40 -5.44 3.12
N GLY A 41 -4.98 -6.31 2.20
CA GLY A 41 -5.16 -7.76 2.35
C GLY A 41 -4.45 -8.35 3.57
N TRP A 42 -3.31 -7.77 3.99
CA TRP A 42 -2.61 -8.20 5.20
C TRP A 42 -3.29 -7.68 6.47
N VAL A 43 -3.81 -6.45 6.44
CA VAL A 43 -4.61 -5.91 7.54
C VAL A 43 -5.84 -6.80 7.77
N ALA A 44 -6.58 -7.15 6.72
CA ALA A 44 -7.75 -8.02 6.83
C ALA A 44 -7.42 -9.41 7.45
N LEU A 45 -6.28 -9.99 7.07
CA LEU A 45 -5.83 -11.27 7.65
C LEU A 45 -5.44 -11.15 9.13
N ILE A 46 -4.85 -10.03 9.54
CA ILE A 46 -4.53 -9.78 10.95
C ILE A 46 -5.82 -9.54 11.74
N LEU A 47 -6.71 -8.67 11.26
CA LEU A 47 -7.98 -8.33 11.93
C LEU A 47 -8.88 -9.56 12.13
N SER A 48 -8.88 -10.50 11.18
CA SER A 48 -9.62 -11.77 11.32
C SER A 48 -8.96 -12.77 12.27
N GLY A 49 -7.77 -12.49 12.80
CA GLY A 49 -6.96 -13.43 13.59
C GLY A 49 -6.32 -14.56 12.78
N THR A 50 -6.51 -14.58 11.46
CA THR A 50 -5.96 -15.62 10.57
C THR A 50 -4.43 -15.53 10.42
N LYS A 51 -3.89 -14.31 10.56
CA LYS A 51 -2.46 -14.01 10.52
C LYS A 51 -2.01 -13.43 11.86
N THR A 52 -1.15 -14.17 12.54
CA THR A 52 -0.63 -13.83 13.88
C THR A 52 0.86 -13.53 13.86
N MET A 53 1.51 -13.57 12.69
CA MET A 53 2.93 -13.25 12.53
C MET A 53 3.15 -12.39 11.30
N GLU A 54 3.93 -11.31 11.44
CA GLU A 54 4.35 -10.47 10.32
C GLU A 54 5.82 -10.70 9.96
N LEU A 55 6.14 -10.75 8.67
CA LEU A 55 7.51 -10.99 8.19
C LEU A 55 8.14 -9.69 7.69
N ARG A 56 9.36 -9.38 8.14
CA ARG A 56 10.10 -8.17 7.75
C ARG A 56 11.57 -8.48 7.46
N SER A 57 12.21 -7.68 6.61
CA SER A 57 13.64 -7.81 6.32
C SER A 57 14.56 -7.25 7.41
N GLN A 58 13.99 -6.50 8.35
CA GLN A 58 14.71 -5.89 9.46
C GLN A 58 14.04 -6.27 10.78
N PRO A 59 14.83 -6.43 11.86
CA PRO A 59 14.26 -6.66 13.19
C PRO A 59 13.47 -5.42 13.64
N ALA A 60 12.46 -5.65 14.47
CA ALA A 60 11.65 -4.59 15.04
C ALA A 60 11.67 -4.68 16.56
N LYS A 61 11.58 -3.52 17.23
CA LYS A 61 11.44 -3.47 18.68
C LYS A 61 10.11 -4.12 19.09
N THR A 62 10.15 -4.99 20.10
CA THR A 62 8.97 -5.59 20.75
C THR A 62 8.14 -4.54 21.50
N GLY A 63 6.91 -4.91 21.88
CA GLY A 63 5.96 -4.08 22.61
C GLY A 63 4.78 -3.56 21.77
N PRO A 64 4.04 -2.57 22.29
CA PRO A 64 2.78 -2.15 21.71
C PRO A 64 2.96 -1.44 20.36
N ILE A 65 2.07 -1.75 19.43
CA ILE A 65 2.03 -1.20 18.09
C ILE A 65 0.59 -0.97 17.63
N TRP A 66 0.46 -0.05 16.68
CA TRP A 66 -0.76 0.19 15.93
C TRP A 66 -0.67 -0.44 14.55
N ILE A 67 -1.77 -0.99 14.05
CA ILE A 67 -1.87 -1.56 12.70
C ILE A 67 -2.60 -0.56 11.81
N GLY A 68 -1.94 -0.13 10.72
CA GLY A 68 -2.49 0.89 9.84
C GLY A 68 -2.36 0.58 8.34
N PHE A 69 -3.22 1.24 7.56
CA PHE A 69 -3.25 1.20 6.09
C PHE A 69 -3.88 2.50 5.58
N GLU A 70 -3.33 3.09 4.52
CA GLU A 70 -3.84 4.31 3.84
C GLU A 70 -4.28 5.43 4.80
N GLY A 71 -3.37 5.84 5.69
CA GLY A 71 -3.65 6.95 6.62
C GLY A 71 -4.69 6.62 7.69
N ARG A 72 -5.05 5.35 7.89
CA ARG A 72 -5.98 4.90 8.93
C ARG A 72 -5.39 3.83 9.83
N VAL A 73 -5.71 3.91 11.11
CA VAL A 73 -5.38 2.90 12.12
C VAL A 73 -6.61 2.05 12.40
N TYR A 74 -6.47 0.73 12.36
CA TYR A 74 -7.59 -0.22 12.47
C TYR A 74 -7.58 -1.04 13.77
N ALA A 75 -6.40 -1.29 14.34
CA ALA A 75 -6.26 -2.11 15.53
C ALA A 75 -4.99 -1.77 16.31
N HIS A 76 -5.03 -2.11 17.60
CA HIS A 76 -3.87 -2.19 18.47
C HIS A 76 -3.40 -3.64 18.58
N ALA A 77 -2.10 -3.87 18.63
CA ALA A 77 -1.51 -5.18 18.87
C ALA A 77 -0.21 -5.05 19.66
N GLU A 78 0.34 -6.17 20.11
CA GLU A 78 1.64 -6.24 20.75
C GLU A 78 2.57 -7.18 19.99
N ILE A 79 3.79 -6.71 19.70
CA ILE A 79 4.87 -7.56 19.22
C ILE A 79 5.50 -8.23 20.44
N SER A 80 5.07 -9.45 20.76
CA SER A 80 5.58 -10.21 21.90
C SER A 80 6.98 -10.76 21.64
N ASP A 81 7.28 -11.10 20.40
CA ASP A 81 8.56 -11.67 20.00
C ASP A 81 9.00 -11.20 18.60
N CYS A 82 10.30 -11.08 18.41
CA CYS A 82 10.95 -10.74 17.14
C CYS A 82 12.19 -11.62 16.96
N ARG A 83 12.07 -12.65 16.12
CA ARG A 83 13.14 -13.61 15.88
C ARG A 83 13.54 -13.67 14.42
N GLN A 84 14.82 -13.96 14.15
CA GLN A 84 15.27 -14.28 12.80
C GLN A 84 14.70 -15.64 12.39
N MET A 85 14.23 -15.73 11.15
CA MET A 85 13.60 -16.92 10.59
C MET A 85 14.66 -17.73 9.85
N SER A 86 14.85 -19.00 10.25
CA SER A 86 15.48 -19.98 9.37
C SER A 86 14.46 -20.48 8.34
N GLN A 87 14.92 -21.21 7.32
CA GLN A 87 14.02 -21.80 6.32
C GLN A 87 13.05 -22.80 6.97
N GLU A 88 13.53 -23.58 7.95
CA GLU A 88 12.73 -24.54 8.70
C GLU A 88 11.63 -23.83 9.49
N ILE A 89 12.00 -22.83 10.30
CA ILE A 89 11.03 -22.05 11.12
C ILE A 89 10.03 -21.32 10.22
N TYR A 90 10.47 -20.80 9.07
CA TYR A 90 9.59 -20.18 8.09
C TYR A 90 8.50 -21.13 7.61
N GLU A 91 8.87 -22.36 7.20
CA GLU A 91 7.90 -23.33 6.71
C GLU A 91 6.99 -23.87 7.84
N GLU A 92 7.54 -24.10 9.03
CA GLU A 92 6.76 -24.52 10.22
C GLU A 92 5.72 -23.48 10.63
N THR A 93 6.05 -22.19 10.53
CA THR A 93 5.17 -21.08 10.92
C THR A 93 4.32 -20.53 9.77
N ARG A 94 4.27 -21.22 8.63
CA ARG A 94 3.56 -20.77 7.41
C ARG A 94 2.08 -20.48 7.64
N ALA A 95 1.43 -21.25 8.51
CA ALA A 95 0.05 -21.02 8.91
C ALA A 95 -0.15 -19.71 9.67
N GLN A 96 0.88 -19.20 10.36
CA GLN A 96 0.80 -17.96 11.15
C GLN A 96 1.05 -16.73 10.28
N HIS A 97 2.02 -16.78 9.36
CA HIS A 97 2.38 -15.61 8.55
C HIS A 97 1.68 -15.54 7.19
N ARG A 98 1.05 -16.63 6.73
CA ARG A 98 0.22 -16.71 5.51
C ARG A 98 0.92 -16.26 4.22
N HIS A 99 2.25 -16.32 4.17
CA HIS A 99 2.99 -15.97 2.96
C HIS A 99 3.04 -17.18 2.01
N MET A 100 2.67 -16.99 0.75
CA MET A 100 2.58 -18.07 -0.23
C MET A 100 3.90 -18.37 -0.95
N GLY A 101 4.83 -17.42 -0.99
CA GLY A 101 6.15 -17.62 -1.61
C GLY A 101 7.07 -18.50 -0.77
N ARG A 102 8.13 -19.02 -1.39
CA ARG A 102 9.26 -19.63 -0.67
C ARG A 102 10.18 -18.53 -0.13
N MET A 103 10.82 -18.79 1.00
CA MET A 103 11.89 -17.94 1.51
C MET A 103 13.07 -17.99 0.52
N LYS A 104 13.66 -16.83 0.19
CA LYS A 104 14.85 -16.78 -0.66
C LYS A 104 16.09 -17.11 0.18
N GLN A 105 17.02 -17.86 -0.41
CA GLN A 105 18.29 -18.16 0.25
C GLN A 105 19.08 -16.86 0.45
N GLY A 106 19.60 -16.66 1.66
CA GLY A 106 20.40 -15.48 2.03
C GLY A 106 19.62 -14.27 2.51
N ASP A 107 18.28 -14.26 2.39
CA ASP A 107 17.47 -13.15 2.92
C ASP A 107 17.44 -13.22 4.45
N SER A 108 17.82 -12.12 5.10
CA SER A 108 17.57 -11.94 6.53
C SER A 108 16.11 -11.59 6.74
N LEU A 109 15.32 -12.58 7.16
CA LEU A 109 13.89 -12.43 7.43
C LEU A 109 13.63 -12.55 8.92
N TYR A 110 12.78 -11.69 9.46
CA TYR A 110 12.40 -11.65 10.86
C TYR A 110 10.89 -11.83 10.99
N GLY A 111 10.49 -12.75 11.88
CA GLY A 111 9.11 -12.99 12.25
C GLY A 111 8.75 -12.16 13.48
N LEU A 112 7.72 -11.32 13.35
CA LEU A 112 7.16 -10.48 14.40
C LEU A 112 5.87 -11.13 14.88
N VAL A 113 5.88 -11.74 16.06
CA VAL A 113 4.70 -12.40 16.63
C VAL A 113 3.74 -11.35 17.17
N LEU A 114 2.52 -11.36 16.66
CA LEU A 114 1.45 -10.42 17.02
C LEU A 114 0.53 -11.09 18.06
N THR A 115 0.34 -10.41 19.18
CA THR A 115 -0.51 -10.84 20.30
C THR A 115 -1.40 -9.69 20.75
N ASN A 116 -2.37 -9.98 21.63
CA ASN A 116 -3.23 -8.96 22.24
C ASN A 116 -3.89 -8.02 21.22
N LEU A 117 -4.39 -8.60 20.12
CA LEU A 117 -5.02 -7.84 19.04
C LEU A 117 -6.37 -7.30 19.53
N VAL A 118 -6.52 -5.97 19.52
CA VAL A 118 -7.75 -5.26 19.86
C VAL A 118 -8.15 -4.42 18.66
N GLN A 119 -9.22 -4.83 17.98
CA GLN A 119 -9.77 -4.11 16.85
C GLN A 119 -10.52 -2.85 17.33
N LEU A 120 -10.31 -1.74 16.64
CA LEU A 120 -11.04 -0.50 16.91
C LEU A 120 -12.45 -0.58 16.34
N ALA A 121 -13.42 -0.01 17.07
CA ALA A 121 -14.80 0.09 16.58
C ALA A 121 -14.90 0.94 15.30
N HIS A 122 -14.09 2.00 15.22
CA HIS A 122 -13.96 2.86 14.06
C HIS A 122 -12.47 3.10 13.75
N PRO A 123 -12.06 3.05 12.47
CA PRO A 123 -10.70 3.41 12.10
C PRO A 123 -10.40 4.86 12.48
N ILE A 124 -9.15 5.12 12.91
CA ILE A 124 -8.69 6.45 13.31
C ILE A 124 -7.77 6.99 12.22
N ASP A 125 -8.12 8.14 11.64
CA ASP A 125 -7.29 8.80 10.64
C ASP A 125 -5.99 9.33 11.28
N TYR A 126 -4.89 9.25 10.54
CA TYR A 126 -3.59 9.80 10.92
C TYR A 126 -2.90 10.41 9.69
N TYR A 127 -2.01 11.37 9.93
CA TYR A 127 -1.23 11.97 8.85
C TYR A 127 -0.12 11.01 8.38
N GLN A 128 -0.36 10.38 7.23
CA GLN A 128 0.60 9.53 6.54
C GLN A 128 1.59 10.36 5.73
N LYS A 129 2.88 10.06 5.84
CA LYS A 129 3.90 10.72 5.00
C LYS A 129 3.74 10.19 3.56
N PRO A 130 3.99 11.00 2.51
CA PRO A 130 3.91 10.53 1.12
C PRO A 130 4.86 9.38 0.76
N ALA A 131 5.86 9.11 1.60
CA ALA A 131 6.82 8.04 1.40
C ALA A 131 6.25 6.70 1.92
N THR A 132 6.51 5.61 1.17
CA THR A 132 6.14 4.23 1.54
C THR A 132 7.01 3.73 2.69
N VAL A 133 6.81 4.26 3.90
CA VAL A 133 7.50 3.81 5.09
C VAL A 133 6.68 2.72 5.76
N LEU A 134 7.31 1.58 6.04
CA LEU A 134 6.66 0.44 6.69
C LEU A 134 6.36 0.68 8.18
N TRP A 135 7.07 1.64 8.77
CA TRP A 135 6.94 2.07 10.16
C TRP A 135 6.72 3.57 10.22
N GLU A 136 5.57 3.97 10.74
CA GLU A 136 5.27 5.38 10.97
C GLU A 136 5.05 5.68 12.45
N ASN A 137 5.07 6.97 12.78
CA ASN A 137 4.68 7.44 14.10
C ASN A 137 3.33 8.14 13.96
N PHE A 138 2.40 7.83 14.85
CA PHE A 138 1.09 8.45 14.89
C PHE A 138 1.21 9.96 15.11
N ARG A 139 0.47 10.70 14.30
CA ARG A 139 0.37 12.16 14.25
C ARG A 139 -0.91 12.53 13.50
N THR A 140 -1.48 13.66 13.86
CA THR A 140 -2.74 14.18 13.31
C THR A 140 -2.51 15.15 12.15
N GLY A 141 -1.33 15.78 12.07
CA GLY A 141 -0.99 16.73 11.01
C GLY A 141 0.47 16.71 10.57
N PRO A 142 0.80 17.45 9.48
CA PRO A 142 2.16 17.57 8.95
C PRO A 142 3.13 18.29 9.90
N ASP A 143 2.65 19.34 10.58
CA ASP A 143 3.46 20.23 11.42
C ASP A 143 3.51 19.81 12.89
N GLU A 144 2.88 18.68 13.22
CA GLU A 144 2.82 18.22 14.59
C GLU A 144 4.19 17.71 15.04
N LYS A 145 4.83 18.50 15.89
CA LYS A 145 6.11 18.14 16.49
C LYS A 145 5.90 16.92 17.37
N LEU A 146 6.48 15.78 16.96
CA LEU A 146 6.53 14.61 17.82
C LEU A 146 7.14 15.02 19.16
N PRO A 147 6.57 14.56 20.29
CA PRO A 147 7.15 14.83 21.60
C PRO A 147 8.62 14.45 21.50
N HIS A 148 9.51 15.42 21.73
CA HIS A 148 10.93 15.20 21.62
C HIS A 148 11.23 13.98 22.50
N ARG A 149 11.54 12.83 21.86
CA ARG A 149 12.11 11.70 22.58
C ARG A 149 13.27 12.33 23.31
N ARG A 150 13.18 12.36 24.65
CA ARG A 150 14.20 12.95 25.54
C ARG A 150 15.52 12.70 24.86
N ALA A 151 16.16 13.79 24.44
CA ALA A 151 17.34 13.73 23.59
C ALA A 151 18.19 12.59 24.13
N SER A 152 18.62 11.66 23.25
CA SER A 152 19.31 10.46 23.72
C SER A 152 20.35 10.87 24.75
N LYS A 153 20.58 10.06 25.81
CA LYS A 153 21.51 10.44 26.89
C LYS A 153 22.82 11.06 26.34
N ARG A 154 23.29 10.54 25.19
CA ARG A 154 24.40 11.09 24.40
C ARG A 154 24.19 12.53 23.89
N ALA A 155 23.03 12.89 23.37
CA ALA A 155 22.72 14.27 22.99
C ALA A 155 22.56 15.21 24.20
N GLN A 156 22.07 14.71 25.34
CA GLN A 156 22.08 15.47 26.60
C GLN A 156 23.52 15.68 27.11
N GLU A 157 24.35 14.63 27.04
CA GLU A 157 25.76 14.66 27.43
C GLU A 157 26.59 15.56 26.50
N MET A 158 26.35 15.53 25.18
CA MET A 158 26.98 16.45 24.24
C MET A 158 26.59 17.91 24.48
N ARG A 159 25.33 18.20 24.85
CA ARG A 159 24.92 19.55 25.25
C ARG A 159 25.61 19.97 26.55
N ALA A 160 25.63 19.10 27.55
CA ALA A 160 26.32 19.37 28.82
C ALA A 160 27.83 19.63 28.62
N LEU A 161 28.48 18.95 27.67
CA LEU A 161 29.88 19.19 27.32
C LEU A 161 30.12 20.48 26.52
N GLN A 162 29.14 20.92 25.72
CA GLN A 162 29.19 22.21 25.03
C GLN A 162 29.01 23.36 26.02
N ASP A 163 28.00 23.27 26.89
CA ASP A 163 27.75 24.26 27.93
C ASP A 163 28.97 24.41 28.86
N ALA A 164 29.68 23.31 29.19
CA ALA A 164 30.89 23.35 30.01
C ALA A 164 32.12 23.98 29.33
N ARG A 165 32.13 24.17 27.99
CA ARG A 165 33.24 24.83 27.28
C ARG A 165 33.05 26.34 27.17
N GLU A 166 31.80 26.79 27.12
CA GLU A 166 31.51 28.23 26.98
C GLU A 166 31.84 29.02 28.24
N ASP A 167 31.89 28.36 29.41
CA ASP A 167 32.30 28.97 30.67
C ASP A 167 33.82 29.19 30.80
N ASP A 168 34.67 28.61 29.94
CA ASP A 168 36.14 28.72 30.02
C ASP A 168 36.73 29.74 29.02
N GLU A 169 35.96 30.16 28.00
CA GLU A 169 36.43 31.08 26.94
C GLU A 169 36.04 32.56 27.17
N THR A 170 35.41 32.92 28.29
CA THR A 170 35.08 34.33 28.61
C THR A 170 36.10 35.07 29.47
N SER A 171 37.23 34.43 29.82
CA SER A 171 38.41 35.13 30.37
C SER A 171 39.54 35.12 29.35
N GLU A 172 40.01 36.31 28.96
CA GLU A 172 41.19 36.57 28.10
C GLU A 172 40.97 36.59 26.59
N ILE A 173 40.32 37.63 26.07
CA ILE A 173 40.77 38.23 24.81
C ILE A 173 40.93 39.73 25.00
N ASP A 174 42.17 40.09 25.33
CA ASP A 174 42.78 41.39 25.19
C ASP A 174 42.92 41.75 23.70
N GLU A 175 42.84 43.04 23.41
CA GLU A 175 42.65 43.61 22.07
C GLU A 175 43.84 43.35 21.14
N SER A 176 43.59 42.88 19.91
CA SER A 176 44.59 43.03 18.83
C SER A 176 43.96 43.20 17.44
N PRO A 177 44.27 44.31 16.72
CA PRO A 177 43.71 44.58 15.41
C PRO A 177 44.66 44.20 14.27
N GLY A 178 44.13 43.60 13.20
CA GLY A 178 44.58 43.90 11.84
C GLY A 178 44.80 42.74 10.87
N CYS A 179 44.57 43.09 9.59
CA CYS A 179 44.88 42.41 8.31
C CYS A 179 43.70 41.58 7.74
N LYS A 180 42.85 42.12 6.85
CA LYS A 180 42.99 42.50 5.42
C LYS A 180 43.31 41.35 4.46
N ASN A 181 42.27 41.02 3.67
CA ASN A 181 42.19 40.70 2.22
C ASN A 181 43.11 39.61 1.63
N THR A 182 42.52 38.66 0.90
CA THR A 182 42.73 38.54 -0.57
C THR A 182 41.69 37.62 -1.23
N GLU A 183 41.15 38.13 -2.34
CA GLU A 183 40.40 37.43 -3.38
C GLU A 183 41.36 36.58 -4.23
N GLU A 184 40.91 35.42 -4.73
CA GLU A 184 41.57 34.74 -5.86
C GLU A 184 40.52 34.03 -6.73
N GLU A 185 40.17 34.68 -7.85
CA GLU A 185 39.67 34.06 -9.07
C GLU A 185 40.73 33.12 -9.67
N ASP A 186 40.36 32.02 -10.32
CA ASP A 186 40.61 31.82 -11.76
C ASP A 186 40.34 30.39 -12.29
N ARG A 187 39.70 30.37 -13.47
CA ARG A 187 39.97 29.54 -14.68
C ARG A 187 40.12 28.01 -14.59
N ARG A 188 39.26 27.30 -15.34
CA ARG A 188 39.63 26.63 -16.62
C ARG A 188 38.45 25.84 -17.21
N GLY A 189 38.11 26.16 -18.47
CA GLY A 189 37.35 25.25 -19.34
C GLY A 189 38.28 24.31 -20.12
N LYS A 190 37.74 23.26 -20.77
CA LYS A 190 38.27 22.72 -22.04
C LYS A 190 37.38 21.62 -22.66
N ASP A 191 37.10 21.80 -23.96
CA ASP A 191 36.92 20.86 -25.09
C ASP A 191 36.00 19.62 -24.94
N GLY A 192 35.09 19.29 -25.87
CA GLY A 192 35.09 19.54 -27.32
C GLY A 192 35.68 18.33 -28.05
N GLY A 193 34.84 17.33 -28.37
CA GLY A 193 35.26 16.09 -29.02
C GLY A 193 34.13 15.42 -29.79
N ASP A 194 33.97 15.87 -31.03
CA ASP A 194 33.11 15.36 -32.09
C ASP A 194 33.73 14.09 -32.72
N ALA A 195 32.95 13.03 -32.86
CA ALA A 195 33.38 11.79 -33.52
C ALA A 195 32.24 11.25 -34.40
N THR A 196 32.23 11.74 -35.62
CA THR A 196 31.56 11.21 -36.81
C THR A 196 31.73 9.69 -36.92
N ARG A 197 30.62 8.94 -36.90
CA ARG A 197 30.58 7.50 -37.20
C ARG A 197 29.77 7.25 -38.49
N PRO A 198 30.20 6.29 -39.34
CA PRO A 198 29.71 6.13 -40.69
C PRO A 198 28.35 5.42 -40.78
N SER A 199 27.54 5.89 -41.72
CA SER A 199 26.24 5.36 -42.11
C SER A 199 26.31 3.89 -42.52
N THR A 200 25.70 3.02 -41.72
CA THR A 200 25.38 1.65 -42.08
C THR A 200 23.91 1.58 -42.48
N GLU A 201 23.71 0.99 -43.66
CA GLU A 201 22.50 0.56 -44.35
C GLU A 201 21.21 0.53 -43.50
N ARG A 202 20.22 1.31 -43.98
CA ARG A 202 18.83 1.29 -43.49
C ARG A 202 18.20 -0.06 -43.82
N GLU A 203 18.17 -0.96 -42.85
CA GLU A 203 17.12 -1.97 -42.75
C GLU A 203 15.74 -1.30 -42.61
N PRO A 204 14.65 -1.94 -43.05
CA PRO A 204 13.30 -1.40 -42.93
C PRO A 204 13.03 -1.12 -41.45
N GLN A 205 12.75 0.13 -41.09
CA GLN A 205 12.24 0.48 -39.78
C GLN A 205 10.88 -0.20 -39.60
N GLU A 206 10.88 -1.38 -38.99
CA GLU A 206 9.75 -1.80 -38.18
C GLU A 206 9.52 -0.67 -37.18
N LEU A 207 8.42 0.06 -37.35
CA LEU A 207 7.91 0.99 -36.36
C LEU A 207 7.51 0.16 -35.14
N GLY A 208 8.51 -0.23 -34.36
CA GLY A 208 8.39 -0.90 -33.08
C GLY A 208 7.72 0.05 -32.13
N CYS A 209 6.39 -0.03 -32.07
CA CYS A 209 5.61 0.55 -31.00
C CYS A 209 5.94 -0.22 -29.71
N ASP A 210 7.09 0.07 -29.11
CA ASP A 210 7.54 -0.47 -27.82
C ASP A 210 6.74 0.19 -26.69
N TYR A 211 5.43 -0.04 -26.68
CA TYR A 211 4.62 0.29 -25.53
C TYR A 211 4.94 -0.70 -24.40
N THR A 212 5.28 -0.18 -23.24
CA THR A 212 5.31 -0.99 -22.02
C THR A 212 3.90 -1.54 -21.76
N LEU A 213 3.79 -2.73 -21.17
CA LEU A 213 2.49 -3.34 -20.85
C LEU A 213 1.56 -2.38 -20.07
N GLN A 214 2.15 -1.54 -19.20
CA GLN A 214 1.41 -0.52 -18.46
C GLN A 214 0.79 0.53 -19.38
N GLU A 215 1.51 0.99 -20.40
CA GLU A 215 0.99 1.97 -21.36
C GLU A 215 -0.09 1.35 -22.26
N GLU A 216 0.05 0.08 -22.66
CA GLU A 216 -0.98 -0.61 -23.44
C GLU A 216 -2.28 -0.81 -22.65
N VAL A 217 -2.17 -1.22 -21.37
CA VAL A 217 -3.34 -1.32 -20.49
C VAL A 217 -3.99 0.05 -20.33
N ARG A 218 -3.21 1.11 -20.20
CA ARG A 218 -3.71 2.49 -20.10
C ARG A 218 -4.48 2.91 -21.35
N GLN A 219 -3.94 2.64 -22.54
CA GLN A 219 -4.63 2.96 -23.78
C GLN A 219 -5.90 2.13 -23.97
N PHE A 220 -5.90 0.85 -23.55
CA PHE A 220 -7.11 0.03 -23.54
C PHE A 220 -8.19 0.61 -22.62
N VAL A 221 -7.84 1.01 -21.39
CA VAL A 221 -8.78 1.67 -20.46
C VAL A 221 -9.37 2.92 -21.10
N ARG A 222 -8.51 3.75 -21.70
CA ARG A 222 -8.92 4.98 -22.39
C ARG A 222 -9.91 4.67 -23.51
N ALA A 223 -9.59 3.74 -24.40
CA ALA A 223 -10.46 3.38 -25.51
C ALA A 223 -11.81 2.82 -25.06
N VAL A 224 -11.84 2.01 -23.98
CA VAL A 224 -13.08 1.51 -23.38
C VAL A 224 -13.91 2.65 -22.79
N MET A 225 -13.28 3.60 -22.08
CA MET A 225 -13.98 4.72 -21.45
C MET A 225 -14.54 5.72 -22.46
N TYR A 226 -13.76 6.07 -23.47
CA TYR A 226 -14.11 7.09 -24.47
C TYR A 226 -14.80 6.52 -25.71
N ARG A 227 -14.95 5.18 -25.78
CA ARG A 227 -15.52 4.46 -26.93
C ARG A 227 -14.82 4.81 -28.25
N GLU A 228 -13.49 4.93 -28.19
CA GLU A 228 -12.67 5.32 -29.34
C GLU A 228 -12.48 4.16 -30.36
N LEU A 229 -12.85 2.94 -29.98
CA LEU A 229 -12.64 1.73 -30.79
C LEU A 229 -13.95 0.96 -30.99
N GLU A 230 -14.08 0.36 -32.17
CA GLU A 230 -15.16 -0.57 -32.50
C GLU A 230 -15.09 -1.83 -31.62
N GLN A 231 -16.23 -2.50 -31.42
CA GLN A 231 -16.34 -3.65 -30.51
C GLN A 231 -15.37 -4.79 -30.89
N GLU A 232 -15.16 -5.03 -32.18
CA GLU A 232 -14.22 -6.03 -32.69
C GLU A 232 -12.76 -5.68 -32.38
N GLN A 233 -12.42 -4.39 -32.48
CA GLN A 233 -11.08 -3.88 -32.14
C GLN A 233 -10.81 -3.98 -30.64
N LEU A 234 -11.80 -3.65 -29.80
CA LEU A 234 -11.71 -3.81 -28.35
C LEU A 234 -11.54 -5.28 -27.95
N ALA A 235 -12.29 -6.20 -28.58
CA ALA A 235 -12.17 -7.63 -28.32
C ALA A 235 -10.77 -8.16 -28.68
N TRP A 236 -10.27 -7.82 -29.88
CA TRP A 236 -8.92 -8.20 -30.31
C TRP A 236 -7.84 -7.66 -29.36
N TRP A 237 -7.97 -6.39 -28.96
CA TRP A 237 -7.00 -5.75 -28.09
C TRP A 237 -7.02 -6.32 -26.67
N GLN A 238 -8.21 -6.63 -26.16
CA GLN A 238 -8.40 -7.33 -24.89
C GLN A 238 -7.71 -8.71 -24.91
N ASP A 239 -7.86 -9.47 -26.00
CA ASP A 239 -7.24 -10.79 -26.13
C ASP A 239 -5.71 -10.71 -26.25
N SER A 240 -5.19 -9.70 -26.98
CA SER A 240 -3.75 -9.40 -27.03
C SER A 240 -3.18 -9.07 -25.64
N LEU A 241 -3.89 -8.24 -24.86
CA LEU A 241 -3.51 -7.93 -23.48
C LEU A 241 -3.57 -9.17 -22.57
N LYS A 242 -4.60 -10.02 -22.70
CA LYS A 242 -4.67 -11.29 -21.94
C LYS A 242 -3.48 -12.20 -22.23
N GLU A 243 -3.05 -12.30 -23.49
CA GLU A 243 -1.90 -13.14 -23.87
C GLU A 243 -0.61 -12.58 -23.27
N ARG A 244 -0.36 -11.28 -23.40
CA ARG A 244 0.84 -10.64 -22.82
C ARG A 244 0.85 -10.71 -21.30
N CYS A 245 -0.31 -10.59 -20.66
CA CYS A 245 -0.44 -10.70 -19.21
C CYS A 245 -0.27 -12.13 -18.68
N ARG A 246 -0.25 -13.17 -19.52
CA ARG A 246 0.19 -14.50 -19.08
C ARG A 246 1.66 -14.52 -18.63
N TYR A 247 2.47 -13.65 -19.23
CA TYR A 247 3.92 -13.60 -19.00
C TYR A 247 4.34 -12.47 -18.06
N HIS A 248 3.43 -11.55 -17.73
CA HIS A 248 3.69 -10.40 -16.87
C HIS A 248 2.62 -10.25 -15.78
N ARG A 249 3.03 -10.09 -14.52
CA ARG A 249 2.09 -9.83 -13.42
C ARG A 249 1.48 -8.44 -13.55
N PHE A 250 0.16 -8.34 -13.44
CA PHE A 250 -0.52 -7.05 -13.33
C PHE A 250 -0.02 -6.26 -12.12
N PRO A 251 0.14 -4.94 -12.25
CA PRO A 251 0.50 -4.09 -11.12
C PRO A 251 -0.64 -3.95 -10.11
N CYS A 252 -1.90 -4.18 -10.49
CA CYS A 252 -3.01 -4.26 -9.53
C CYS A 252 -4.18 -5.17 -10.00
N ARG A 253 -5.01 -5.58 -9.03
CA ARG A 253 -6.19 -6.44 -9.25
C ARG A 253 -7.24 -5.79 -10.15
N THR A 254 -7.40 -4.48 -10.07
CA THR A 254 -8.38 -3.74 -10.87
C THR A 254 -8.10 -3.85 -12.38
N TRP A 255 -6.83 -3.90 -12.76
CA TRP A 255 -6.45 -4.11 -14.17
C TRP A 255 -6.73 -5.54 -14.64
N PHE A 256 -6.51 -6.52 -13.76
CA PHE A 256 -6.91 -7.89 -14.03
C PHE A 256 -8.43 -7.99 -14.27
N GLU A 257 -9.23 -7.38 -13.39
CA GLU A 257 -10.69 -7.38 -13.55
C GLU A 257 -11.10 -6.68 -14.86
N LEU A 258 -10.52 -5.52 -15.19
CA LEU A 258 -10.83 -4.84 -16.44
C LEU A 258 -10.43 -5.65 -17.68
N VAL A 259 -9.25 -6.27 -17.70
CA VAL A 259 -8.79 -7.02 -18.89
C VAL A 259 -9.47 -8.38 -19.02
N TYR A 260 -9.78 -9.07 -17.91
CA TYR A 260 -10.32 -10.45 -17.98
C TYR A 260 -11.83 -10.54 -17.80
N THR A 261 -12.45 -9.60 -17.09
CA THR A 261 -13.89 -9.68 -16.76
C THR A 261 -14.75 -8.68 -17.50
N TRP A 262 -14.16 -7.64 -18.11
CA TRP A 262 -14.90 -6.73 -18.95
C TRP A 262 -15.51 -7.48 -20.13
N ARG A 263 -16.82 -7.29 -20.32
CA ARG A 263 -17.56 -7.74 -21.48
C ARG A 263 -18.19 -6.51 -22.12
N PRO A 264 -18.11 -6.35 -23.45
CA PRO A 264 -18.87 -5.32 -24.11
C PRO A 264 -20.36 -5.57 -23.82
N ALA A 265 -21.11 -4.49 -23.63
CA ALA A 265 -22.55 -4.59 -23.51
C ALA A 265 -23.06 -5.23 -24.80
N ILE A 266 -23.59 -6.45 -24.69
CA ILE A 266 -24.33 -7.05 -25.78
C ILE A 266 -25.54 -6.13 -25.94
N HIS A 267 -25.57 -5.33 -27.01
CA HIS A 267 -26.77 -4.62 -27.38
C HIS A 267 -27.86 -5.68 -27.50
N SER A 268 -28.79 -5.71 -26.54
CA SER A 268 -30.00 -6.49 -26.72
C SER A 268 -30.58 -6.05 -28.06
N PRO A 269 -30.82 -6.99 -28.99
CA PRO A 269 -31.34 -6.63 -30.30
C PRO A 269 -32.59 -5.79 -30.05
N GLU A 270 -32.54 -4.56 -30.55
CA GLU A 270 -33.65 -3.63 -30.44
C GLU A 270 -34.90 -4.38 -30.93
N PRO A 271 -35.97 -4.47 -30.11
CA PRO A 271 -37.13 -5.25 -30.48
C PRO A 271 -37.63 -4.73 -31.83
N ARG A 272 -37.57 -5.59 -32.85
CA ARG A 272 -37.97 -5.21 -34.21
C ARG A 272 -39.39 -4.65 -34.12
N PRO A 273 -39.68 -3.46 -34.67
CA PRO A 273 -40.98 -2.79 -34.47
C PRO A 273 -42.21 -3.50 -35.10
N ASN A 274 -42.16 -4.80 -35.41
CA ASN A 274 -43.21 -5.46 -36.18
C ASN A 274 -43.53 -6.93 -35.83
N GLU A 275 -43.06 -7.47 -34.71
CA GLU A 275 -43.67 -8.69 -34.18
C GLU A 275 -44.96 -8.32 -33.45
N LYS A 276 -46.06 -8.36 -34.20
CA LYS A 276 -47.42 -8.37 -33.65
C LYS A 276 -47.50 -9.52 -32.65
N ALA A 277 -47.41 -9.18 -31.37
CA ALA A 277 -47.70 -10.08 -30.27
C ALA A 277 -49.12 -10.65 -30.47
N GLU A 278 -49.21 -11.94 -30.79
CA GLU A 278 -50.44 -12.69 -30.55
C GLU A 278 -50.77 -12.57 -29.07
N ARG A 279 -51.86 -11.86 -28.83
CA ARG A 279 -52.40 -11.53 -27.52
C ARG A 279 -52.85 -12.84 -26.85
N PRO A 280 -52.28 -13.27 -25.71
CA PRO A 280 -52.89 -14.33 -24.91
C PRO A 280 -54.26 -13.85 -24.45
N GLN A 281 -55.29 -14.68 -24.61
CA GLN A 281 -56.64 -14.37 -24.14
C GLN A 281 -56.62 -14.05 -22.63
N PRO A 282 -57.32 -12.99 -22.19
CA PRO A 282 -57.41 -12.67 -20.78
C PRO A 282 -58.38 -13.64 -20.08
N GLN A 283 -57.89 -14.32 -19.05
CA GLN A 283 -58.76 -14.85 -18.00
C GLN A 283 -59.32 -13.67 -17.22
N GLU A 284 -60.65 -13.61 -17.12
CA GLU A 284 -61.41 -12.71 -16.26
C GLU A 284 -60.92 -12.82 -14.81
N VAL A 285 -60.34 -11.74 -14.29
CA VAL A 285 -60.28 -11.52 -12.85
C VAL A 285 -60.93 -10.17 -12.59
N LEU A 286 -61.91 -10.22 -11.70
CA LEU A 286 -62.80 -9.14 -11.29
C LEU A 286 -62.03 -7.86 -10.89
N ALA A 287 -62.64 -6.75 -11.27
CA ALA A 287 -62.20 -5.39 -11.05
C ALA A 287 -62.10 -4.98 -9.57
N GLU A 288 -61.09 -4.17 -9.25
CA GLU A 288 -61.23 -3.04 -8.33
C GLU A 288 -60.43 -1.84 -8.87
N SER A 289 -61.11 -0.71 -8.94
CA SER A 289 -60.72 0.50 -9.66
C SER A 289 -59.88 1.44 -8.79
N PHE A 290 -58.66 1.79 -9.24
CA PHE A 290 -58.01 3.04 -8.83
C PHE A 290 -57.34 3.71 -10.03
N SER A 291 -57.85 4.88 -10.40
CA SER A 291 -57.34 5.73 -11.47
C SER A 291 -56.19 6.60 -10.96
N HIS A 292 -55.02 6.56 -11.60
CA HIS A 292 -53.99 7.59 -11.49
C HIS A 292 -53.49 7.95 -12.90
N PRO A 293 -53.28 9.25 -13.22
CA PRO A 293 -52.77 9.65 -14.52
C PRO A 293 -51.24 9.45 -14.59
N ARG A 294 -50.78 8.62 -15.54
CA ARG A 294 -49.35 8.51 -15.88
C ARG A 294 -48.97 9.63 -16.84
N GLY A 295 -48.09 10.53 -16.39
CA GLY A 295 -47.35 11.44 -17.26
C GLY A 295 -46.31 10.72 -18.12
N PRO A 296 -45.75 11.39 -19.15
CA PRO A 296 -44.81 10.79 -20.10
C PRO A 296 -43.49 10.43 -19.41
N GLN A 297 -43.09 9.16 -19.52
CA GLN A 297 -41.79 8.67 -19.06
C GLN A 297 -40.70 9.08 -20.07
N PRO A 298 -39.60 9.71 -19.64
CA PRO A 298 -38.45 9.93 -20.51
C PRO A 298 -37.77 8.59 -20.82
N GLN A 299 -37.41 8.38 -22.09
CA GLN A 299 -36.62 7.24 -22.53
C GLN A 299 -35.25 7.28 -21.87
N HIS A 300 -34.95 6.29 -21.03
CA HIS A 300 -33.64 6.14 -20.41
C HIS A 300 -32.62 5.63 -21.43
N ALA A 301 -31.56 6.41 -21.66
CA ALA A 301 -30.35 5.91 -22.31
C ALA A 301 -29.73 4.77 -21.47
N PRO A 302 -29.12 3.75 -22.09
CA PRO A 302 -28.45 2.67 -21.36
C PRO A 302 -27.37 3.27 -20.48
N THR A 303 -27.57 3.14 -19.16
CA THR A 303 -26.65 3.67 -18.16
C THR A 303 -25.55 2.63 -17.93
N TYR A 304 -24.31 3.00 -18.27
CA TYR A 304 -23.13 2.18 -18.09
C TYR A 304 -22.77 2.19 -16.61
N SER A 305 -22.78 1.03 -15.94
CA SER A 305 -22.14 0.90 -14.64
C SER A 305 -20.64 0.69 -14.86
N ILE A 306 -19.93 1.76 -15.24
CA ILE A 306 -18.48 1.79 -15.11
C ILE A 306 -18.22 1.70 -13.60
N PRO A 307 -17.47 0.72 -13.11
CA PRO A 307 -17.19 0.64 -11.70
C PRO A 307 -16.54 1.95 -11.23
N CYS A 308 -17.07 2.54 -10.16
CA CYS A 308 -16.79 3.90 -9.69
C CYS A 308 -15.32 4.22 -9.35
N TYR A 309 -14.42 3.23 -9.45
CA TYR A 309 -12.99 3.31 -9.16
C TYR A 309 -12.10 3.61 -10.38
N ILE A 310 -12.62 3.58 -11.62
CA ILE A 310 -11.79 3.83 -12.82
C ILE A 310 -11.25 5.27 -12.93
N PRO A 311 -12.04 6.34 -12.64
CA PRO A 311 -11.51 7.71 -12.65
C PRO A 311 -10.40 7.94 -11.61
N VAL A 312 -10.46 7.24 -10.47
CA VAL A 312 -9.48 7.32 -9.38
C VAL A 312 -8.10 6.79 -9.82
N LEU A 313 -8.06 5.77 -10.68
CA LEU A 313 -6.81 5.19 -11.19
C LEU A 313 -6.10 6.12 -12.18
N LEU A 314 -6.83 6.86 -13.01
CA LEU A 314 -6.24 7.84 -13.93
C LEU A 314 -5.67 9.06 -13.17
N SER A 315 -6.24 9.42 -12.02
CA SER A 315 -5.75 10.51 -11.16
C SER A 315 -4.52 10.15 -10.33
N TYR A 316 -4.35 8.87 -9.96
CA TYR A 316 -3.20 8.41 -9.17
C TYR A 316 -1.86 8.55 -9.93
N GLU A 317 -1.89 8.53 -11.27
CA GLU A 317 -0.67 8.58 -12.09
C GLU A 317 -0.29 9.98 -12.61
N HIS A 318 -1.21 10.95 -12.62
CA HIS A 318 -0.87 12.32 -13.04
C HIS A 318 0.04 13.06 -12.03
N ASN A 319 0.06 12.58 -10.78
CA ASN A 319 0.85 13.15 -9.68
C ASN A 319 2.09 12.31 -9.30
N GLY A 320 2.40 11.26 -10.07
CA GLY A 320 3.57 10.40 -9.86
C GLY A 320 4.86 11.06 -10.39
N SER A 321 5.80 11.36 -9.49
CA SER A 321 7.09 11.99 -9.81
C SER A 321 7.92 11.23 -10.85
N SER A 322 8.46 11.95 -11.83
CA SER A 322 9.34 11.46 -12.90
C SER A 322 10.73 10.95 -12.45
N ALA A 323 11.02 10.97 -11.15
CA ALA A 323 12.33 10.61 -10.58
C ALA A 323 12.57 9.09 -10.38
N GLN A 324 11.67 8.22 -10.82
CA GLN A 324 11.83 6.76 -10.74
C GLN A 324 11.87 6.11 -12.13
N LYS A 325 12.93 6.38 -12.90
CA LYS A 325 13.31 5.53 -14.03
C LYS A 325 14.51 4.66 -13.63
N PRO A 326 14.36 3.33 -13.47
CA PRO A 326 15.52 2.46 -13.33
C PRO A 326 16.26 2.39 -14.68
N GLY A 327 17.54 2.73 -14.68
CA GLY A 327 18.41 2.57 -15.84
C GLY A 327 18.57 1.09 -16.20
N THR A 328 18.05 0.69 -17.35
CA THR A 328 18.24 -0.65 -17.91
C THR A 328 19.63 -0.75 -18.53
N HIS A 329 20.58 -1.34 -17.81
CA HIS A 329 21.78 -1.91 -18.42
C HIS A 329 21.44 -3.29 -18.98
N ILE A 330 21.41 -3.41 -20.30
CA ILE A 330 21.30 -4.68 -21.01
C ILE A 330 22.73 -5.17 -21.29
N HIS A 331 23.13 -6.27 -20.65
CA HIS A 331 24.31 -7.02 -21.08
C HIS A 331 23.93 -7.83 -22.33
N ARG A 332 24.59 -7.57 -23.46
CA ARG A 332 24.59 -8.46 -24.62
C ARG A 332 25.45 -9.69 -24.30
N VAL A 333 24.88 -10.87 -24.53
CA VAL A 333 25.60 -12.14 -24.71
C VAL A 333 25.75 -12.38 -26.20
#